data_AF-A0A914U2S3-F1
#
_entry.id   AF-A0A914U2S3-F1
#
_cell.length_a   1.000
_cell.length_b   1.000
_cell.length_c   1.000
_cell.angle_alpha   90.00
_cell.angle_beta   90.00
_cell.angle_gamma   90.00
#
_symmetry.space_group_name_H-M   'P 1'
#
loop_
_entity.id
_entity.type
_entity.pdbx_description
1 polymer ?
#
loop_
_entity_poly.entity_id
_entity_poly.type
_entity_poly.pdbx_seq_one_letter_code
_entity_poly.pdbx_strand_id
1 'polypeptide(L)'
;MDKNNLNSVADVYTDKCVFVTGASGFLGKVLVEKLLYSTNVKSIYVLIRPLKGHPAKERLEKMLHSPIFDRIRQTDVQLFQKLIAVSGDLMHEDLGLSESETLELSENVNIVFHCAA
;
A
#
# COMPACT_ATOMS: atom_id res chain seq x y z
N MET A 1 -1.64 -25.08 14.26
CA MET A 1 -2.32 -23.96 13.57
C MET A 1 -3.03 -24.54 12.37
N ASP A 2 -4.36 -24.55 12.43
CA ASP A 2 -5.21 -25.25 11.47
C ASP A 2 -5.23 -24.53 10.12
N LYS A 3 -4.85 -25.23 9.06
CA LYS A 3 -4.69 -24.70 7.70
C LYS A 3 -6.02 -24.51 6.93
N ASN A 4 -7.18 -24.51 7.59
CA ASN A 4 -8.47 -24.81 6.95
C ASN A 4 -9.61 -23.80 7.16
N ASN A 5 -9.37 -22.48 7.27
CA ASN A 5 -10.50 -21.54 7.32
C ASN A 5 -10.27 -20.17 6.66
N LEU A 6 -9.60 -20.13 5.50
CA LEU A 6 -9.68 -18.98 4.61
C LEU A 6 -10.91 -19.14 3.72
N ASN A 7 -12.08 -18.75 4.23
CA ASN A 7 -13.36 -18.95 3.54
C ASN A 7 -13.64 -17.87 2.48
N SER A 8 -12.90 -16.78 2.49
CA SER A 8 -13.02 -15.67 1.54
C SER A 8 -11.66 -15.07 1.17
N VAL A 9 -11.63 -14.33 0.06
CA VAL A 9 -10.46 -13.53 -0.34
C VAL A 9 -10.09 -12.51 0.74
N ALA A 10 -11.07 -11.95 1.46
CA ALA A 10 -10.82 -10.98 2.51
C ALA A 10 -10.02 -11.58 3.68
N ASP A 11 -10.29 -12.83 4.05
CA ASP A 11 -9.62 -13.52 5.17
C ASP A 11 -8.12 -13.67 4.94
N VAL A 12 -7.68 -13.74 3.68
CA VAL A 12 -6.26 -13.84 3.31
C VAL A 12 -5.47 -12.62 3.76
N TYR A 13 -6.11 -11.44 3.74
CA TYR A 13 -5.46 -10.16 4.05
C TYR A 13 -5.61 -9.75 5.52
N THR A 14 -6.38 -10.49 6.31
CA THR A 14 -6.56 -10.21 7.75
C THR A 14 -5.20 -10.19 8.45
N ASP A 15 -4.94 -9.07 9.12
CA ASP A 15 -3.70 -8.78 9.87
C ASP A 15 -2.41 -8.84 9.03
N LYS A 16 -2.52 -8.81 7.69
CA LYS A 16 -1.36 -8.79 6.79
C LYS A 16 -0.85 -7.37 6.56
N CYS A 17 0.46 -7.23 6.44
CA CYS A 17 1.10 -6.08 5.84
C CYS A 17 1.33 -6.35 4.34
N VAL A 18 0.90 -5.41 3.50
CA VAL A 18 1.00 -5.52 2.04
C VAL A 18 1.95 -4.44 1.52
N PHE A 19 2.82 -4.78 0.58
CA PHE A 19 3.64 -3.80 -0.14
C PHE A 19 3.16 -3.67 -1.58
N VAL A 20 2.88 -2.43 -2.02
CA VAL A 20 2.36 -2.14 -3.35
C VAL A 20 3.29 -1.20 -4.09
N THR A 21 3.80 -1.63 -5.24
CA THR A 21 4.46 -0.75 -6.22
C THR A 21 3.44 -0.25 -7.24
N GLY A 22 3.64 0.95 -7.79
CA GLY A 22 2.75 1.50 -8.82
C GLY A 22 1.36 1.90 -8.32
N ALA A 23 1.19 2.10 -7.00
CA ALA A 23 -0.10 2.43 -6.40
C ALA A 23 -0.72 3.73 -6.90
N SER A 24 0.08 4.72 -7.31
CA SER A 24 -0.45 5.96 -7.90
C SER A 24 -1.00 5.78 -9.32
N GLY A 25 -0.75 4.63 -9.95
CA GLY A 25 -1.25 4.29 -11.28
C GLY A 25 -2.75 3.99 -11.28
N PHE A 26 -3.32 3.81 -12.48
CA PHE A 26 -4.75 3.59 -12.65
C PHE A 26 -5.27 2.37 -11.89
N LEU A 27 -4.62 1.21 -12.04
CA LEU A 27 -5.00 -0.03 -11.35
C LEU A 27 -4.54 -0.04 -9.89
N GLY A 28 -3.34 0.48 -9.61
CA GLY A 28 -2.76 0.47 -8.28
C GLY A 28 -3.65 1.15 -7.23
N LYS A 29 -4.25 2.29 -7.57
CA LYS A 29 -5.15 2.99 -6.62
C LYS A 29 -6.46 2.24 -6.37
N VAL A 30 -6.95 1.49 -7.36
CA VAL A 30 -8.13 0.62 -7.21
C VAL A 30 -7.80 -0.54 -6.28
N LEU A 31 -6.62 -1.16 -6.44
CA LEU A 31 -6.14 -2.20 -5.54
C LEU A 31 -6.02 -1.69 -4.11
N VAL A 32 -5.39 -0.52 -3.89
CA VAL A 32 -5.27 0.08 -2.56
C VAL A 32 -6.65 0.35 -1.94
N GLU A 33 -7.59 0.91 -2.70
CA GLU A 33 -8.96 1.14 -2.22
C GLU A 33 -9.64 -0.18 -1.80
N LYS A 34 -9.48 -1.25 -2.59
CA LYS A 34 -10.07 -2.55 -2.29
C LYS A 34 -9.45 -3.22 -1.07
N LEU A 35 -8.13 -3.14 -0.91
CA LEU A 35 -7.46 -3.64 0.29
C LEU A 35 -7.97 -2.92 1.54
N LEU A 36 -8.12 -1.60 1.48
CA LEU A 36 -8.64 -0.81 2.60
C LEU A 36 -10.12 -1.10 2.90
N TYR A 37 -10.97 -1.14 1.87
CA TYR A 37 -12.42 -1.19 2.03
C TYR A 37 -12.98 -2.61 2.20
N SER A 38 -12.44 -3.58 1.47
CA SER A 38 -13.00 -4.93 1.36
C SER A 38 -12.28 -5.97 2.22
N THR A 39 -11.26 -5.58 2.98
CA THR A 39 -10.46 -6.51 3.79
C THR A 39 -10.12 -5.92 5.16
N ASN A 40 -9.58 -6.74 6.06
CA ASN A 40 -9.02 -6.28 7.33
C ASN A 40 -7.48 -6.28 7.32
N VAL A 41 -6.89 -5.62 6.32
CA VAL A 41 -5.43 -5.44 6.22
C VAL A 41 -4.88 -4.67 7.42
N LYS A 42 -3.69 -5.05 7.91
CA LYS A 42 -3.00 -4.35 9.00
C LYS A 42 -2.40 -3.04 8.50
N SER A 43 -1.59 -3.11 7.46
CA SER A 43 -0.93 -1.95 6.86
C SER A 43 -0.67 -2.18 5.37
N ILE A 44 -0.64 -1.09 4.61
CA ILE A 44 -0.29 -1.08 3.19
C ILE A 44 0.89 -0.12 3.01
N TYR A 45 2.06 -0.67 2.78
CA TYR A 45 3.23 0.06 2.35
C TYR A 45 3.12 0.39 0.87
N VAL A 46 3.32 1.65 0.52
CA VAL A 46 3.10 2.17 -0.82
C VAL A 46 4.40 2.75 -1.36
N LEU A 47 5.03 2.09 -2.32
CA LEU A 47 6.22 2.63 -2.98
C LEU A 47 5.83 3.81 -3.86
N ILE A 48 6.36 4.98 -3.52
CA ILE A 48 6.11 6.23 -4.21
C ILE A 48 7.44 6.83 -4.65
N ARG A 49 7.59 6.94 -5.97
CA ARG A 49 8.72 7.63 -6.58
C ARG A 49 8.75 9.09 -6.13
N PRO A 50 9.82 9.61 -5.53
CA PRO A 50 9.90 11.04 -5.26
C PRO A 50 9.97 11.82 -6.59
N LEU A 51 9.36 13.01 -6.62
CA LEU A 51 9.59 13.98 -7.69
C LEU A 51 10.28 15.20 -7.09
N LYS A 52 11.01 15.96 -7.90
CA LYS A 52 11.67 17.18 -7.44
C LYS A 52 10.65 18.10 -6.77
N GLY A 53 10.87 18.40 -5.49
CA GLY A 53 10.00 19.25 -4.68
C GLY A 53 8.69 18.62 -4.19
N HIS A 54 8.43 17.33 -4.45
CA HIS A 54 7.22 16.65 -4.00
C HIS A 54 7.57 15.36 -3.23
N PRO A 55 7.55 15.40 -1.89
CA PRO A 55 7.82 14.24 -1.05
C PRO A 55 6.82 13.10 -1.28
N ALA A 56 7.21 11.87 -0.97
CA ALA A 56 6.35 10.69 -1.10
C ALA A 56 5.00 10.86 -0.37
N LYS A 57 5.02 11.48 0.81
CA LYS A 57 3.81 11.78 1.60
C LYS A 57 2.83 12.70 0.87
N GLU A 58 3.30 13.81 0.29
CA GLU A 58 2.44 14.74 -0.46
C GLU A 58 1.85 14.05 -1.70
N ARG A 59 2.64 13.22 -2.38
CA ARG A 59 2.16 12.42 -3.52
C ARG A 59 1.10 11.39 -3.09
N LEU A 60 1.25 10.77 -1.92
CA LEU A 60 0.24 9.89 -1.33
C LEU A 60 -1.04 10.68 -1.05
N GLU A 61 -0.94 11.81 -0.37
CA GLU A 61 -2.09 12.68 -0.07
C GLU A 61 -2.83 13.07 -1.37
N LYS A 62 -2.09 13.49 -2.41
CA LYS A 62 -2.69 13.79 -3.72
C LYS A 62 -3.39 12.59 -4.35
N MET A 63 -2.81 11.39 -4.27
CA MET A 63 -3.45 10.16 -4.73
C MET A 63 -4.77 9.92 -4.00
N LEU A 64 -4.80 10.13 -2.68
CA LEU A 64 -5.98 9.96 -1.85
C LEU A 64 -7.10 10.93 -2.22
N HIS A 65 -6.82 12.12 -2.76
CA HIS A 65 -7.86 13.03 -3.28
C HIS A 65 -8.57 12.53 -4.55
N SER A 66 -8.14 11.41 -5.16
CA SER A 66 -8.82 10.84 -6.33
C SER A 66 -10.25 10.36 -5.98
N PRO A 67 -11.23 10.50 -6.89
CA PRO A 67 -12.62 10.08 -6.64
C PRO A 67 -12.81 8.60 -6.27
N ILE A 68 -11.86 7.72 -6.66
CA ILE A 68 -11.91 6.30 -6.29
C ILE A 68 -12.00 6.10 -4.77
N PHE A 69 -11.43 7.02 -3.99
CA PHE A 69 -11.41 6.99 -2.53
C PHE A 69 -12.60 7.72 -1.89
N ASP A 70 -13.57 8.25 -2.66
CA ASP A 70 -14.74 8.96 -2.13
C ASP A 70 -15.56 8.08 -1.19
N ARG A 71 -15.68 6.79 -1.52
CA ARG A 71 -16.36 5.81 -0.69
C ARG A 71 -15.74 5.74 0.71
N ILE A 72 -14.41 5.59 0.80
CA ILE A 72 -13.70 5.54 2.08
C ILE A 72 -13.85 6.85 2.85
N ARG A 73 -13.73 8.01 2.18
CA ARG A 73 -13.96 9.33 2.81
C ARG A 73 -15.34 9.46 3.44
N GLN A 74 -16.36 8.88 2.80
CA GLN A 74 -17.75 8.95 3.25
C GLN A 74 -18.09 7.90 4.31
N THR A 75 -17.39 6.76 4.34
CA THR A 75 -17.70 5.65 5.25
C THR A 75 -16.78 5.60 6.47
N ASP A 76 -15.46 5.59 6.27
CA ASP A 76 -14.47 5.52 7.35
C ASP A 76 -13.11 6.06 6.89
N VAL A 77 -12.88 7.34 7.16
CA VAL A 77 -11.62 8.04 6.82
C VAL A 77 -10.42 7.50 7.60
N GLN A 78 -10.63 6.83 8.74
CA GLN A 78 -9.54 6.31 9.58
C GLN A 78 -8.79 5.18 8.87
N LEU A 79 -9.43 4.50 7.89
CA LEU A 79 -8.77 3.48 7.07
C LEU A 79 -7.52 4.00 6.36
N PHE A 80 -7.43 5.30 6.04
CA PHE A 80 -6.21 5.87 5.45
C PHE A 80 -4.99 5.82 6.37
N GLN A 81 -5.15 5.70 7.69
CA GLN A 81 -4.04 5.55 8.63
C GLN A 81 -3.27 4.23 8.44
N LYS A 82 -3.87 3.25 7.75
CA LYS A 82 -3.21 2.00 7.39
C LYS A 82 -2.20 2.15 6.26
N LEU A 83 -2.14 3.31 5.60
CA LEU A 83 -1.21 3.58 4.49
C LEU A 83 0.11 4.15 4.98
N ILE A 84 1.20 3.56 4.54
CA ILE A 84 2.56 4.00 4.85
C ILE A 84 3.26 4.31 3.53
N ALA A 85 3.61 5.58 3.33
CA ALA A 85 4.37 6.00 2.15
C ALA A 85 5.83 5.57 2.28
N VAL A 86 6.33 4.83 1.29
CA VAL A 86 7.74 4.45 1.18
C VAL A 86 8.33 5.22 0.01
N SER A 87 9.33 6.06 0.26
CA SER A 87 9.99 6.82 -0.79
C SER A 87 11.01 5.94 -1.50
N GLY A 88 10.80 5.64 -2.78
CA GLY A 88 11.74 4.81 -3.54
C GLY A 88 11.41 4.71 -5.03
N ASP A 89 12.35 4.19 -5.80
CA ASP A 89 12.30 4.10 -7.25
C ASP A 89 12.81 2.73 -7.71
N LEU A 90 12.00 2.02 -8.50
CA LEU A 90 12.32 0.69 -9.02
C LEU A 90 13.57 0.65 -9.90
N MET A 91 13.99 1.81 -10.42
CA MET A 91 15.18 1.92 -11.27
C MET A 91 16.48 1.99 -10.47
N HIS A 92 16.40 2.09 -9.14
CA HIS A 92 17.57 2.08 -8.26
C HIS A 92 17.73 0.71 -7.61
N GLU A 93 18.99 0.38 -7.29
CA GLU A 93 19.31 -0.76 -6.44
C GLU A 93 18.57 -0.63 -5.10
N ASP A 94 18.10 -1.77 -4.56
CA ASP A 94 17.28 -1.84 -3.35
C ASP A 94 16.08 -0.87 -3.34
N LEU A 95 15.54 -0.56 -4.53
CA LEU A 95 14.45 0.40 -4.74
C LEU A 95 14.79 1.83 -4.25
N GLY A 96 16.07 2.14 -4.03
CA GLY A 96 16.53 3.40 -3.44
C GLY A 96 16.21 3.53 -1.95
N LEU A 97 15.97 2.42 -1.25
CA LEU A 97 15.68 2.38 0.18
C LEU A 97 16.96 2.35 1.01
N SER A 98 16.86 2.84 2.24
CA SER A 98 17.88 2.59 3.25
C SER A 98 17.89 1.11 3.69
N GLU A 99 19.00 0.68 4.28
CA GLU A 99 19.10 -0.66 4.88
C GLU A 99 18.02 -0.88 5.96
N SER A 100 17.73 0.14 6.77
CA SER A 100 16.67 0.07 7.78
C SER A 100 15.26 -0.08 7.20
N GLU A 101 14.96 0.64 6.11
CA GLU A 101 13.65 0.51 5.42
C GLU A 101 13.53 -0.85 4.74
N THR A 102 14.62 -1.33 4.13
CA THR A 102 14.68 -2.66 3.52
C THR A 102 14.44 -3.74 4.55
N LEU A 103 15.09 -3.65 5.72
CA LEU A 103 14.89 -4.57 6.83
C LEU A 103 13.45 -4.53 7.32
N GLU A 104 12.89 -3.34 7.58
CA GLU A 104 11.50 -3.18 8.02
C GLU A 104 10.52 -3.87 7.07
N LEU A 105 10.65 -3.61 5.75
CA LEU A 105 9.78 -4.23 4.76
C LEU A 105 9.98 -5.75 4.73
N SER A 106 11.23 -6.23 4.79
CA SER A 106 11.52 -7.67 4.74
C SER A 106 10.97 -8.45 5.93
N GLU A 107 10.93 -7.85 7.12
CA GLU A 107 10.45 -8.49 8.34
C GLU A 107 8.92 -8.44 8.47
N ASN A 108 8.28 -7.39 7.96
CA ASN A 108 6.87 -7.14 8.21
C ASN A 108 5.95 -7.50 7.04
N VAL A 109 6.41 -7.34 5.79
CA VAL A 109 5.55 -7.53 4.60
C VAL A 109 5.24 -9.01 4.39
N ASN A 110 3.96 -9.32 4.21
CA ASN A 110 3.49 -10.67 3.94
C ASN A 110 3.15 -10.88 2.47
N ILE A 111 2.70 -9.84 1.77
CA ILE A 111 2.21 -9.92 0.38
C ILE A 111 2.77 -8.73 -0.40
N VAL A 112 3.29 -8.98 -1.60
CA VAL A 112 3.77 -7.94 -2.52
C VAL A 112 2.90 -7.90 -3.76
N PHE A 113 2.40 -6.72 -4.12
CA PHE A 113 1.82 -6.44 -5.41
C PHE A 113 2.74 -5.54 -6.21
N HIS A 114 3.25 -6.07 -7.32
CA HIS A 114 4.03 -5.30 -8.27
C HIS A 114 3.11 -4.82 -9.41
N CYS A 115 2.57 -3.59 -9.28
CA CYS A 115 1.69 -3.00 -10.30
C CYS A 115 2.37 -1.88 -11.10
N ALA A 116 3.59 -1.52 -10.75
CA ALA A 116 4.39 -0.61 -11.54
C ALA A 116 4.81 -1.27 -12.86
N ALA A 117 4.97 -0.43 -13.89
CA ALA A 117 5.47 -0.78 -15.21
C ALA A 117 6.41 0.32 -15.69
#